data_AF-A0A8J4SV68-F1
#
_entry.id   AF-A0A8J4SV68-F1
#
_cell.length_a   1.000
_cell.length_b   1.000
_cell.length_c   1.000
_cell.angle_alpha   90.00
_cell.angle_beta   90.00
_cell.angle_gamma   90.00
#
_symmetry.space_group_name_H-M   'P 1'
#
loop_
_entity.id
_entity.type
_entity.pdbx_description
1 polymer ?
#
loop_
_entity_poly.entity_id
_entity_poly.type
_entity_poly.pdbx_seq_one_letter_code
_entity_poly.pdbx_strand_id
1 'polypeptide(L)'
;YDAYHQLIKCIDRLWELTRLPADATDVLNQTTGQSGSLATTELAELNLTPSAARGLLQILLQDVIQSTDILAHFEILGWLLSRGLTDTAVSLNSPHLEAYLRSRLRQSPDDPDLRCLLWRHLEKRGARLEAAQVLEHLAVTPCRQLTLEARLDFAARAIVTVKAMPAAQQDLDYLHDLESRLELGQLQQQLYIELCNVLQSNIMTLSLSPSARSRGSRVGSPIVAENELHEAVFQLAHGPLLNLSEMFTDYADKFGLHESKLTLLWAADSQDVALIKAIWRDLLRQLLSFGTSPVRQLDARGSRHSPPMRGSTTTSSRRHGADNDRQRLIELALIECLSRLGHRFSVDGGLLSVKSQNFFPLREIVCILEYYAIQHKLPQAWVPTVLRDTRLPCSSNILDAYDTLLHSKDSFWRLPDVRGRLFVAFVTVIEDFLGTVSMQLPMRQRMLQIGHILDRVTGNLVDLSAESTKSVADLDVDVGKGEVHRTRTIERLRRVHDQLQRYHR
;
A
#
# COMPACT_ATOMS: atom_id res chain seq x y z
N TYR A 1 -54.50 -12.69 -3.81
CA TYR A 1 -53.34 -13.46 -4.29
C TYR A 1 -53.45 -13.82 -5.76
N ASP A 2 -54.47 -14.56 -6.20
CA ASP A 2 -54.61 -14.93 -7.63
C ASP A 2 -54.64 -13.73 -8.58
N ALA A 3 -55.30 -12.64 -8.19
CA ALA A 3 -55.34 -11.40 -8.95
C ALA A 3 -53.94 -10.76 -9.15
N TYR A 4 -53.09 -10.77 -8.12
CA TYR A 4 -51.71 -10.24 -8.23
C TYR A 4 -50.83 -11.16 -9.09
N HIS A 5 -51.01 -12.47 -9.00
CA HIS A 5 -50.32 -13.40 -9.90
C HIS A 5 -50.71 -13.19 -11.36
N GLN A 6 -51.97 -12.92 -11.65
CA GLN A 6 -52.40 -12.58 -13.01
C GLN A 6 -51.86 -11.22 -13.46
N LEU A 7 -51.82 -10.23 -12.56
CA LEU A 7 -51.17 -8.94 -12.81
C LEU A 7 -49.70 -9.11 -13.20
N ILE A 8 -48.93 -9.86 -12.40
CA ILE A 8 -47.51 -10.13 -12.68
C ILE A 8 -47.35 -10.86 -14.02
N LYS A 9 -48.19 -11.86 -14.33
CA LYS A 9 -48.14 -12.55 -15.63
C LYS A 9 -48.40 -11.60 -16.81
N CYS A 10 -49.33 -10.65 -16.66
CA CYS A 10 -49.56 -9.62 -17.66
C CYS A 10 -48.36 -8.68 -17.81
N ILE A 11 -47.76 -8.26 -16.70
CA ILE A 11 -46.55 -7.42 -16.70
C ILE A 11 -45.36 -8.18 -17.31
N ASP A 12 -45.19 -9.46 -17.02
CA ASP A 12 -44.17 -10.33 -17.61
C ASP A 12 -44.33 -10.43 -19.13
N ARG A 13 -45.56 -10.65 -19.61
CA ARG A 13 -45.83 -10.72 -21.05
C ARG A 13 -45.59 -9.37 -21.73
N LEU A 14 -45.89 -8.26 -21.07
CA LEU A 14 -45.56 -6.91 -21.56
C LEU A 14 -44.05 -6.66 -21.55
N TRP A 15 -43.34 -7.14 -20.52
CA TRP A 15 -41.89 -7.03 -20.41
C TRP A 15 -41.17 -7.76 -21.55
N GLU A 16 -41.56 -9.00 -21.84
CA GLU A 16 -41.01 -9.77 -22.97
C GLU A 16 -41.20 -9.05 -24.31
N LEU A 17 -42.30 -8.32 -24.47
CA LEU A 17 -42.58 -7.49 -25.65
C LEU A 17 -41.69 -6.24 -25.76
N THR A 18 -41.12 -5.75 -24.66
CA THR A 18 -40.29 -4.52 -24.66
C THR A 18 -38.89 -4.69 -25.26
N ARG A 19 -38.41 -5.94 -25.44
CA ARG A 19 -37.08 -6.29 -25.99
C ARG A 19 -35.92 -5.45 -25.43
N LEU A 20 -35.90 -5.23 -24.12
CA LEU A 20 -34.79 -4.56 -23.45
C LEU A 20 -33.59 -5.52 -23.27
N PRO A 21 -32.34 -5.04 -23.33
CA PRO A 21 -31.17 -5.86 -23.04
C PRO A 21 -31.23 -6.40 -21.61
N ALA A 22 -30.69 -7.60 -21.38
CA ALA A 22 -30.73 -8.28 -20.08
C ALA A 22 -30.09 -7.47 -18.93
N ASP A 23 -29.20 -6.53 -19.26
CA ASP A 23 -28.48 -5.67 -18.31
C ASP A 23 -29.19 -4.33 -18.04
N ALA A 24 -30.42 -4.14 -18.54
CA ALA A 24 -31.18 -2.91 -18.34
C ALA A 24 -31.64 -2.77 -16.88
N THR A 25 -30.98 -1.91 -16.11
CA THR A 25 -31.43 -1.54 -14.75
C THR A 25 -32.54 -0.47 -14.76
N ASP A 26 -32.65 0.28 -15.86
CA ASP A 26 -33.61 1.36 -16.08
C ASP A 26 -34.47 1.12 -17.34
N VAL A 27 -35.78 1.13 -17.15
CA VAL A 27 -36.79 1.05 -18.23
C VAL A 27 -37.05 2.43 -18.83
N LEU A 28 -36.74 3.51 -18.12
CA LEU A 28 -37.19 4.87 -18.42
C LEU A 28 -36.22 5.67 -19.32
N ASN A 29 -34.92 5.34 -19.36
CA ASN A 29 -33.89 6.20 -19.99
C ASN A 29 -33.06 5.58 -21.14
N GLN A 30 -33.38 4.39 -21.65
CA GLN A 30 -32.59 3.84 -22.76
C GLN A 30 -32.92 4.53 -24.09
N THR A 31 -31.99 5.34 -24.59
CA THR A 31 -32.02 5.94 -25.92
C THR A 31 -32.02 4.85 -26.99
N THR A 32 -32.90 5.01 -27.97
CA THR A 32 -32.97 4.17 -29.16
C THR A 32 -31.67 4.28 -29.98
N GLY A 33 -30.72 3.38 -29.71
CA GLY A 33 -29.60 3.07 -30.60
C GLY A 33 -30.05 2.10 -31.69
N GLN A 34 -29.64 2.38 -32.93
CA GLN A 34 -30.16 1.81 -34.17
C GLN A 34 -30.08 0.28 -34.30
N SER A 35 -31.17 -0.27 -34.84
CA SER A 35 -31.25 -1.31 -35.88
C SER A 35 -30.29 -2.51 -35.83
N GLY A 36 -30.84 -3.68 -35.51
CA GLY A 36 -30.25 -4.99 -35.78
C GLY A 36 -31.35 -6.02 -35.98
N SER A 37 -31.65 -6.32 -37.24
CA SER A 37 -32.57 -7.37 -37.69
C SER A 37 -32.16 -8.74 -37.18
N LEU A 38 -33.09 -9.50 -36.61
CA LEU A 38 -33.33 -10.92 -36.94
C LEU A 38 -34.64 -11.40 -36.29
N ALA A 39 -35.43 -12.09 -37.11
CA ALA A 39 -36.76 -12.57 -36.82
C ALA A 39 -36.77 -13.82 -35.92
N THR A 40 -37.85 -14.05 -35.17
CA THR A 40 -38.78 -15.16 -35.44
C THR A 40 -39.99 -15.12 -34.49
N THR A 41 -41.17 -15.04 -35.12
CA THR A 41 -42.42 -15.76 -34.82
C THR A 41 -42.70 -16.17 -33.36
N GLU A 42 -43.58 -15.42 -32.68
CA GLU A 42 -44.68 -15.95 -31.80
C GLU A 42 -45.53 -14.86 -31.10
N LEU A 43 -45.72 -13.67 -31.70
CA LEU A 43 -46.37 -12.53 -31.00
C LEU A 43 -47.48 -11.87 -31.83
N ALA A 44 -48.38 -12.67 -32.41
CA ALA A 44 -49.41 -12.22 -33.34
C ALA A 44 -50.82 -12.08 -32.73
N GLU A 45 -50.95 -11.63 -31.47
CA GLU A 45 -52.29 -11.33 -30.93
C GLU A 45 -52.49 -9.87 -30.49
N LEU A 46 -51.43 -9.08 -30.36
CA LEU A 46 -51.55 -7.65 -30.11
C LEU A 46 -50.40 -6.94 -30.83
N ASN A 47 -50.69 -6.20 -31.90
CA ASN A 47 -49.73 -5.41 -32.69
C ASN A 47 -49.13 -4.25 -31.86
N LEU A 48 -48.45 -4.53 -30.74
CA LEU A 48 -47.77 -3.53 -29.93
C LEU A 48 -46.33 -3.36 -30.41
N THR A 49 -45.98 -2.13 -30.78
CA THR A 49 -44.59 -1.75 -30.95
C THR A 49 -43.87 -1.83 -29.61
N PRO A 50 -42.56 -2.15 -29.58
CA PRO A 50 -41.80 -2.28 -28.33
C PRO A 50 -41.79 -0.96 -27.52
N SER A 51 -41.92 0.19 -28.19
CA SER A 51 -42.10 1.49 -27.54
C SER A 51 -43.47 1.66 -26.88
N ALA A 52 -44.55 1.20 -27.51
CA ALA A 52 -45.89 1.22 -26.93
C ALA A 52 -45.99 0.27 -25.72
N ALA A 53 -45.35 -0.90 -25.78
CA ALA A 53 -45.26 -1.83 -24.65
C ALA A 53 -44.55 -1.19 -23.44
N ARG A 54 -43.45 -0.45 -23.67
CA ARG A 54 -42.77 0.32 -22.59
C ARG A 54 -43.66 1.40 -22.00
N GLY A 55 -44.37 2.15 -22.85
CA GLY A 55 -45.31 3.19 -22.41
C GLY A 55 -46.44 2.63 -21.55
N LEU A 56 -47.05 1.52 -21.96
CA LEU A 56 -48.08 0.86 -21.17
C LEU A 56 -47.54 0.29 -19.86
N LEU A 57 -46.36 -0.32 -19.87
CA LEU A 57 -45.72 -0.83 -18.66
C LEU A 57 -45.45 0.32 -17.67
N GLN A 58 -45.00 1.49 -18.15
CA GLN A 58 -44.82 2.67 -17.33
C GLN A 58 -46.15 3.17 -16.73
N ILE A 59 -47.22 3.22 -17.52
CA ILE A 59 -48.55 3.62 -17.04
C ILE A 59 -49.03 2.65 -15.94
N LEU A 60 -48.92 1.34 -16.17
CA LEU A 60 -49.32 0.33 -15.19
C LEU A 60 -48.52 0.43 -13.89
N LEU A 61 -47.21 0.65 -13.97
CA LEU A 61 -46.37 0.86 -12.78
C LEU A 61 -46.81 2.12 -12.03
N GLN A 62 -47.08 3.22 -12.74
CA GLN A 62 -47.53 4.47 -12.14
C GLN A 62 -48.90 4.32 -11.46
N ASP A 63 -49.84 3.63 -12.11
CA ASP A 63 -51.18 3.38 -11.57
C ASP A 63 -51.12 2.55 -10.28
N VAL A 64 -50.24 1.54 -10.24
CA VAL A 64 -50.08 0.72 -9.04
C VAL A 64 -49.44 1.53 -7.91
N ILE A 65 -48.50 2.43 -8.19
CA ILE A 65 -47.91 3.30 -7.15
C ILE A 65 -48.92 4.30 -6.59
N GLN A 66 -49.91 4.70 -7.37
CA GLN A 66 -51.02 5.54 -6.91
C GLN A 66 -52.04 4.76 -6.07
N SER A 67 -51.98 3.42 -6.09
CA SER A 67 -52.86 2.59 -5.27
C SER A 67 -52.48 2.67 -3.79
N THR A 68 -53.44 2.37 -2.90
CA THR A 68 -53.22 2.31 -1.45
C THR A 68 -52.90 0.89 -0.97
N ASP A 69 -52.75 -0.06 -1.91
CA ASP A 69 -52.62 -1.48 -1.61
C ASP A 69 -51.16 -1.89 -1.43
N ILE A 70 -50.79 -2.16 -0.18
CA ILE A 70 -49.44 -2.57 0.22
C ILE A 70 -49.00 -3.86 -0.49
N LEU A 71 -49.92 -4.82 -0.67
CA LEU A 71 -49.59 -6.11 -1.29
C LEU A 71 -49.30 -5.94 -2.78
N ALA A 72 -50.07 -5.12 -3.48
CA ALA A 72 -49.80 -4.79 -4.89
C ALA A 72 -48.41 -4.18 -5.07
N HIS A 73 -48.01 -3.27 -4.16
CA HIS A 73 -46.68 -2.66 -4.18
C HIS A 73 -45.59 -3.71 -3.93
N PHE A 74 -45.79 -4.62 -2.98
CA PHE A 74 -44.80 -5.66 -2.64
C PHE A 74 -44.58 -6.63 -3.81
N GLU A 75 -45.65 -7.05 -4.48
CA GLU A 75 -45.59 -7.97 -5.62
C GLU A 75 -44.87 -7.33 -6.82
N ILE A 76 -45.14 -6.05 -7.13
CA ILE A 76 -44.44 -5.34 -8.21
C ILE A 76 -42.99 -5.07 -7.87
N LEU A 77 -42.68 -4.66 -6.63
CA LEU A 77 -41.30 -4.47 -6.19
C LEU A 77 -40.53 -5.79 -6.24
N GLY A 78 -41.15 -6.91 -5.84
CA GLY A 78 -40.56 -8.23 -6.00
C GLY A 78 -40.33 -8.61 -7.43
N TRP A 79 -41.27 -8.32 -8.32
CA TRP A 79 -41.11 -8.54 -9.75
C TRP A 79 -39.94 -7.72 -10.32
N LEU A 80 -39.87 -6.41 -10.03
CA LEU A 80 -38.80 -5.51 -10.50
C LEU A 80 -37.42 -6.00 -10.05
N LEU A 81 -37.26 -6.35 -8.77
CA LEU A 81 -35.99 -6.85 -8.25
C LEU A 81 -35.62 -8.21 -8.85
N SER A 82 -36.60 -9.10 -9.07
CA SER A 82 -36.32 -10.41 -9.69
C SER A 82 -35.80 -10.31 -11.13
N ARG A 83 -36.09 -9.19 -11.80
CA ARG A 83 -35.64 -8.87 -13.17
C ARG A 83 -34.40 -7.96 -13.22
N GLY A 84 -33.80 -7.60 -12.08
CA GLY A 84 -32.65 -6.69 -12.03
C GLY A 84 -32.96 -5.21 -12.29
N LEU A 85 -34.25 -4.84 -12.34
CA LEU A 85 -34.75 -3.49 -12.61
C LEU A 85 -34.64 -2.59 -11.36
N THR A 86 -33.41 -2.42 -10.91
CA THR A 86 -33.08 -1.76 -9.64
C THR A 86 -33.25 -0.24 -9.71
N ASP A 87 -32.84 0.39 -10.80
CA ASP A 87 -32.93 1.84 -10.95
C ASP A 87 -34.38 2.28 -11.12
N THR A 88 -35.22 1.47 -11.79
CA THR A 88 -36.66 1.74 -11.83
C THR A 88 -37.30 1.56 -10.46
N ALA A 89 -36.98 0.51 -9.71
CA ALA A 89 -37.53 0.32 -8.37
C ALA A 89 -37.26 1.54 -7.47
N VAL A 90 -36.07 2.14 -7.56
CA VAL A 90 -35.72 3.34 -6.81
C VAL A 90 -36.35 4.61 -7.42
N SER A 91 -36.48 4.73 -8.74
CA SER A 91 -37.08 5.90 -9.39
C SER A 91 -38.59 6.00 -9.18
N LEU A 92 -39.27 4.86 -9.08
CA LEU A 92 -40.70 4.76 -8.79
C LEU A 92 -41.07 5.32 -7.41
N ASN A 93 -40.09 5.40 -6.49
CA ASN A 93 -40.21 6.03 -5.17
C ASN A 93 -41.49 5.67 -4.41
N SER A 94 -41.84 4.38 -4.43
CA SER A 94 -43.04 3.86 -3.75
C SER A 94 -42.94 4.10 -2.23
N PRO A 95 -44.02 4.55 -1.56
CA PRO A 95 -44.02 4.77 -0.11
C PRO A 95 -43.78 3.49 0.71
N HIS A 96 -43.92 2.32 0.08
CA HIS A 96 -43.74 1.02 0.70
C HIS A 96 -42.42 0.34 0.34
N LEU A 97 -41.54 1.00 -0.44
CA LEU A 97 -40.25 0.46 -0.86
C LEU A 97 -39.35 0.12 0.33
N GLU A 98 -39.22 1.04 1.28
CA GLU A 98 -38.41 0.86 2.49
C GLU A 98 -38.92 -0.30 3.35
N ALA A 99 -40.24 -0.39 3.54
CA ALA A 99 -40.88 -1.48 4.29
C ALA A 99 -40.68 -2.84 3.61
N TYR A 100 -40.79 -2.86 2.28
CA TYR A 100 -40.53 -4.06 1.47
C TYR A 100 -39.07 -4.51 1.58
N LEU A 101 -38.11 -3.60 1.39
CA LEU A 101 -36.67 -3.90 1.48
C LEU A 101 -36.29 -4.40 2.88
N ARG A 102 -36.79 -3.75 3.95
CA ARG A 102 -36.55 -4.23 5.33
C ARG A 102 -37.20 -5.57 5.61
N SER A 103 -38.39 -5.84 5.06
CA SER A 103 -39.04 -7.15 5.17
C SER A 103 -38.20 -8.25 4.50
N ARG A 104 -37.68 -7.98 3.30
CA ARG A 104 -36.81 -8.91 2.57
C ARG A 104 -35.48 -9.14 3.30
N LEU A 105 -34.85 -8.08 3.81
CA LEU A 105 -33.62 -8.18 4.60
C LEU A 105 -33.81 -8.91 5.94
N ARG A 106 -35.04 -9.01 6.48
CA ARG A 106 -35.30 -9.90 7.63
C ARG A 106 -35.25 -11.38 7.25
N GLN A 107 -35.57 -11.72 6.00
CA GLN A 107 -35.54 -13.10 5.50
C GLN A 107 -34.14 -13.48 5.01
N SER A 108 -33.49 -12.56 4.30
CA SER A 108 -32.15 -12.71 3.77
C SER A 108 -31.29 -11.55 4.27
N PRO A 109 -30.79 -11.62 5.52
CA PRO A 109 -29.98 -10.56 6.08
C PRO A 109 -28.75 -10.37 5.20
N ASP A 110 -28.00 -11.39 4.83
CA ASP A 110 -26.66 -11.20 4.24
C ASP A 110 -26.62 -10.79 2.76
N ASP A 111 -27.76 -10.42 2.16
CA ASP A 111 -27.85 -9.99 0.76
C ASP A 111 -27.27 -8.57 0.58
N PRO A 112 -26.13 -8.42 -0.12
CA PRO A 112 -25.49 -7.11 -0.31
C PRO A 112 -26.24 -6.24 -1.31
N ASP A 113 -26.92 -6.82 -2.31
CA ASP A 113 -27.61 -6.09 -3.37
C ASP A 113 -28.85 -5.41 -2.81
N LEU A 114 -29.63 -6.11 -1.97
CA LEU A 114 -30.78 -5.53 -1.29
C LEU A 114 -30.39 -4.37 -0.36
N ARG A 115 -29.29 -4.49 0.39
CA ARG A 115 -28.76 -3.38 1.20
C ARG A 115 -28.26 -2.23 0.35
N CYS A 116 -27.65 -2.53 -0.80
CA CYS A 116 -27.24 -1.52 -1.77
C CYS A 116 -28.42 -0.65 -2.23
N LEU A 117 -29.58 -1.27 -2.47
CA LEU A 117 -30.79 -0.53 -2.84
C LEU A 117 -31.36 0.27 -1.67
N LEU A 118 -31.32 -0.30 -0.46
CA LEU A 118 -31.82 0.37 0.74
C LEU A 118 -31.05 1.67 1.02
N TRP A 119 -29.72 1.65 1.01
CA TRP A 119 -28.96 2.87 1.30
C TRP A 119 -29.15 3.94 0.22
N ARG A 120 -29.21 3.56 -1.08
CA ARG A 120 -29.51 4.50 -2.18
C ARG A 120 -30.87 5.17 -2.01
N HIS A 121 -31.87 4.43 -1.52
CA HIS A 121 -33.19 4.99 -1.23
C HIS A 121 -33.16 5.94 -0.02
N LEU A 122 -32.49 5.55 1.07
CA LEU A 122 -32.35 6.37 2.28
C LEU A 122 -31.60 7.68 2.01
N GLU A 123 -30.57 7.65 1.16
CA GLU A 123 -29.83 8.84 0.75
C GLU A 123 -30.72 9.80 -0.05
N LYS A 124 -31.53 9.30 -0.99
CA LYS A 124 -32.52 10.11 -1.73
C LYS A 124 -33.53 10.77 -0.81
N ARG A 125 -33.94 10.11 0.27
CA ARG A 125 -34.85 10.65 1.30
C ARG A 125 -34.18 11.69 2.22
N GLY A 126 -32.85 11.75 2.23
CA GLY A 126 -32.07 12.60 3.14
C GLY A 126 -31.86 11.99 4.53
N ALA A 127 -32.22 10.72 4.75
CA ALA A 127 -32.01 9.97 5.99
C ALA A 127 -30.54 9.48 6.08
N ARG A 128 -29.60 10.42 6.14
CA ARG A 128 -28.15 10.15 6.01
C ARG A 128 -27.59 9.24 7.10
N LEU A 129 -28.06 9.37 8.34
CA LEU A 129 -27.61 8.52 9.46
C LEU A 129 -28.00 7.05 9.26
N GLU A 130 -29.25 6.78 8.87
CA GLU A 130 -29.69 5.42 8.56
C GLU A 130 -28.95 4.85 7.34
N ALA A 131 -28.71 5.68 6.31
CA ALA A 131 -27.92 5.26 5.15
C ALA A 131 -26.49 4.88 5.55
N ALA A 132 -25.85 5.68 6.41
CA ALA A 132 -24.51 5.40 6.94
C ALA A 132 -24.47 4.07 7.71
N GLN A 133 -25.48 3.78 8.53
CA GLN A 133 -25.58 2.51 9.28
C GLN A 133 -25.75 1.30 8.34
N VAL A 134 -26.50 1.44 7.25
CA VAL A 134 -26.60 0.36 6.23
C VAL A 134 -25.27 0.15 5.52
N LEU A 135 -24.53 1.22 5.20
CA LEU A 135 -23.20 1.15 4.60
C LEU A 135 -22.15 0.56 5.56
N GLU A 136 -22.19 0.94 6.84
CA GLU A 136 -21.38 0.35 7.90
C GLU A 136 -21.63 -1.15 8.00
N HIS A 137 -22.88 -1.58 7.96
CA HIS A 137 -23.22 -2.99 7.99
C HIS A 137 -22.66 -3.74 6.77
N LEU A 138 -22.72 -3.14 5.57
CA LEU A 138 -22.09 -3.71 4.36
C LEU A 138 -20.55 -3.79 4.48
N ALA A 139 -19.93 -2.83 5.17
CA ALA A 139 -18.49 -2.83 5.40
C ALA A 139 -18.05 -3.84 6.45
N VAL A 140 -18.84 -4.10 7.51
CA VAL A 140 -18.45 -4.96 8.63
C VAL A 140 -18.87 -6.42 8.43
N THR A 141 -20.09 -6.65 7.94
CA THR A 141 -20.67 -7.99 7.90
C THR A 141 -19.91 -8.89 6.92
N PRO A 142 -19.46 -10.07 7.34
CA PRO A 142 -18.71 -10.97 6.48
C PRO A 142 -19.61 -11.49 5.35
N CYS A 143 -19.28 -11.15 4.12
CA CYS A 143 -19.99 -11.61 2.94
C CYS A 143 -18.98 -12.08 1.89
N ARG A 144 -19.06 -13.36 1.51
CA ARG A 144 -18.14 -13.96 0.52
C ARG A 144 -18.27 -13.34 -0.88
N GLN A 145 -19.39 -12.68 -1.16
CA GLN A 145 -19.64 -12.02 -2.44
C GLN A 145 -18.96 -10.65 -2.52
N LEU A 146 -18.64 -10.04 -1.38
CA LEU A 146 -17.98 -8.74 -1.33
C LEU A 146 -16.47 -8.91 -1.23
N THR A 147 -15.75 -8.10 -1.99
CA THR A 147 -14.29 -7.96 -1.87
C THR A 147 -13.97 -6.94 -0.76
N LEU A 148 -12.76 -7.03 -0.20
CA LEU A 148 -12.26 -6.04 0.74
C LEU A 148 -12.31 -4.62 0.16
N GLU A 149 -11.99 -4.46 -1.13
CA GLU A 149 -12.06 -3.16 -1.82
C GLU A 149 -13.48 -2.57 -1.80
N ALA A 150 -14.49 -3.37 -2.14
CA ALA A 150 -15.88 -2.92 -2.07
C ALA A 150 -16.29 -2.52 -0.65
N ARG A 151 -15.80 -3.24 0.37
CA ARG A 151 -16.06 -2.93 1.78
C ARG A 151 -15.40 -1.63 2.23
N LEU A 152 -14.18 -1.35 1.76
CA LEU A 152 -13.52 -0.06 1.97
C LEU A 152 -14.27 1.08 1.32
N ASP A 153 -14.78 0.88 0.10
CA ASP A 153 -15.62 1.86 -0.58
C ASP A 153 -16.91 2.14 0.20
N PHE A 154 -17.55 1.12 0.76
CA PHE A 154 -18.74 1.30 1.61
C PHE A 154 -18.41 2.04 2.90
N ALA A 155 -17.30 1.71 3.57
CA ALA A 155 -16.85 2.42 4.78
C ALA A 155 -16.52 3.89 4.48
N ALA A 156 -15.79 4.16 3.38
CA ALA A 156 -15.47 5.51 2.95
C ALA A 156 -16.74 6.32 2.62
N ARG A 157 -17.71 5.71 1.93
CA ARG A 157 -19.01 6.33 1.67
C ARG A 157 -19.78 6.61 2.96
N ALA A 158 -19.79 5.68 3.92
CA ALA A 158 -20.43 5.88 5.22
C ALA A 158 -19.87 7.14 5.90
N ILE A 159 -18.54 7.29 5.95
CA ILE A 159 -17.87 8.47 6.51
C ILE A 159 -18.29 9.75 5.78
N VAL A 160 -18.30 9.74 4.43
CA VAL A 160 -18.73 10.90 3.64
C VAL A 160 -20.19 11.25 3.92
N THR A 161 -21.09 10.26 4.01
CA THR A 161 -22.50 10.50 4.31
C THR A 161 -22.73 11.11 5.70
N VAL A 162 -21.97 10.68 6.70
CA VAL A 162 -22.01 11.26 8.06
C VAL A 162 -21.45 12.69 8.06
N LYS A 163 -20.30 12.92 7.41
CA LYS A 163 -19.68 14.24 7.29
C LYS A 163 -20.53 15.25 6.52
N ALA A 164 -21.37 14.79 5.60
CA ALA A 164 -22.31 15.62 4.87
C ALA A 164 -23.54 16.07 5.69
N MET A 165 -23.74 15.51 6.90
CA MET A 165 -24.80 15.96 7.81
C MET A 165 -24.48 17.31 8.44
N PRO A 166 -25.48 18.10 8.88
CA PRO A 166 -25.25 19.28 9.70
C PRO A 166 -24.49 18.92 10.98
N ALA A 167 -23.55 19.77 11.41
CA ALA A 167 -22.69 19.51 12.59
C ALA A 167 -23.47 19.18 13.87
N ALA A 168 -24.69 19.70 14.03
CA ALA A 168 -25.56 19.39 15.18
C ALA A 168 -26.09 17.94 15.21
N GLN A 169 -26.05 17.24 14.08
CA GLN A 169 -26.53 15.85 13.92
C GLN A 169 -25.38 14.86 13.74
N GLN A 170 -24.13 15.34 13.74
CA GLN A 170 -22.95 14.50 13.63
C GLN A 170 -22.62 13.91 15.00
N ASP A 171 -22.75 12.60 15.12
CA ASP A 171 -22.16 11.85 16.23
C ASP A 171 -20.66 11.66 15.94
N LEU A 172 -19.82 12.38 16.68
CA LEU A 172 -18.37 12.38 16.48
C LEU A 172 -17.73 11.06 16.90
N ASP A 173 -18.28 10.38 17.91
CA ASP A 173 -17.77 9.09 18.37
C ASP A 173 -18.05 8.03 17.29
N TYR A 174 -19.26 8.02 16.75
CA TYR A 174 -19.62 7.16 15.63
C TYR A 174 -18.76 7.43 14.38
N LEU A 175 -18.49 8.70 14.06
CA LEU A 175 -17.62 9.06 12.94
C LEU A 175 -16.20 8.53 13.15
N HIS A 176 -15.65 8.68 14.36
CA HIS A 176 -14.33 8.18 14.70
C HIS A 176 -14.25 6.65 14.60
N ASP A 177 -15.28 5.94 15.06
CA ASP A 177 -15.36 4.48 14.93
C ASP A 177 -15.37 4.00 13.48
N LEU A 178 -16.03 4.75 12.58
CA LEU A 178 -16.01 4.45 11.14
C LEU A 178 -14.63 4.71 10.52
N GLU A 179 -13.97 5.81 10.89
CA GLU A 179 -12.63 6.15 10.43
C GLU A 179 -11.60 5.10 10.88
N SER A 180 -11.64 4.70 12.16
CA SER A 180 -10.78 3.64 12.70
C SER A 180 -10.97 2.31 11.95
N ARG A 181 -12.22 1.95 11.63
CA ARG A 181 -12.52 0.73 10.84
C ARG A 181 -12.03 0.82 9.40
N LEU A 182 -12.11 2.00 8.77
CA LEU A 182 -11.55 2.21 7.45
C LEU A 182 -10.01 2.09 7.48
N GLU A 183 -9.35 2.66 8.48
CA GLU A 183 -7.90 2.54 8.67
C GLU A 183 -7.47 1.08 8.85
N LEU A 184 -8.17 0.31 9.70
CA LEU A 184 -7.93 -1.13 9.86
C LEU A 184 -8.09 -1.89 8.54
N GLY A 185 -9.15 -1.60 7.79
CA GLY A 185 -9.37 -2.23 6.49
C GLY A 185 -8.29 -1.86 5.45
N GLN A 186 -7.78 -0.64 5.48
CA GLN A 186 -6.67 -0.21 4.61
C GLN A 186 -5.36 -0.93 4.98
N LEU A 187 -5.08 -1.11 6.27
CA LEU A 187 -3.95 -1.93 6.71
C LEU A 187 -4.11 -3.38 6.24
N GLN A 188 -5.33 -3.93 6.29
CA GLN A 188 -5.63 -5.28 5.79
C GLN A 188 -5.45 -5.38 4.27
N GLN A 189 -5.81 -4.35 3.53
CA GLN A 189 -5.58 -4.30 2.08
C GLN A 189 -4.09 -4.23 1.75
N GLN A 190 -3.30 -3.47 2.52
CA GLN A 190 -1.85 -3.42 2.33
C GLN A 190 -1.19 -4.77 2.59
N LEU A 191 -1.58 -5.43 3.69
CA LEU A 191 -1.13 -6.78 4.02
C LEU A 191 -1.50 -7.78 2.92
N TYR A 192 -2.73 -7.71 2.40
CA TYR A 192 -3.20 -8.51 1.27
C TYR A 192 -2.34 -8.31 0.00
N ILE A 193 -2.04 -7.06 -0.35
CA ILE A 193 -1.21 -6.74 -1.53
C ILE A 193 0.21 -7.30 -1.35
N GLU A 194 0.81 -7.13 -0.17
CA GLU A 194 2.16 -7.65 0.12
C GLU A 194 2.20 -9.18 0.01
N LEU A 195 1.20 -9.86 0.59
CA LEU A 195 1.10 -11.32 0.53
C LEU A 195 0.86 -11.81 -0.92
N CYS A 196 0.03 -11.11 -1.70
CA CYS A 196 -0.13 -11.38 -3.15
C CYS A 196 1.20 -11.29 -3.91
N ASN A 197 2.05 -10.30 -3.60
CA ASN A 197 3.36 -10.15 -4.22
C ASN A 197 4.30 -11.32 -3.86
N VAL A 198 4.25 -11.81 -2.61
CA VAL A 198 4.97 -13.00 -2.18
C VAL A 198 4.48 -14.23 -2.95
N LEU A 199 3.18 -14.41 -3.07
CA LEU A 199 2.58 -15.51 -3.84
C LEU A 199 3.03 -15.48 -5.31
N GLN A 200 2.98 -14.32 -5.96
CA GLN A 200 3.45 -14.15 -7.33
C GLN A 200 4.95 -14.47 -7.48
N SER A 201 5.77 -14.04 -6.53
CA SER A 201 7.20 -14.35 -6.53
C SER A 201 7.47 -15.85 -6.42
N ASN A 202 6.72 -16.56 -5.57
CA ASN A 202 6.84 -18.02 -5.42
C ASN A 202 6.43 -18.76 -6.70
N ILE A 203 5.30 -18.39 -7.31
CA ILE A 203 4.85 -18.98 -8.58
C ILE A 203 5.89 -18.78 -9.69
N MET A 204 6.47 -17.57 -9.79
CA MET A 204 7.46 -17.28 -10.84
C MET A 204 8.74 -18.11 -10.66
N THR A 205 9.19 -18.36 -9.42
CA THR A 205 10.34 -19.23 -9.15
C THR A 205 10.10 -20.70 -9.52
N LEU A 206 8.85 -21.18 -9.35
CA LEU A 206 8.47 -22.56 -9.67
C LEU A 206 8.23 -22.77 -11.17
N SER A 207 7.65 -21.78 -11.86
CA SER A 207 7.40 -21.86 -13.31
C SER A 207 8.69 -21.89 -14.15
N LEU A 208 9.82 -21.42 -13.60
CA LEU A 208 11.11 -21.38 -14.29
C LEU A 208 11.98 -22.63 -14.06
N SER A 209 11.52 -23.60 -13.26
CA SER A 209 12.21 -24.88 -13.04
C SER A 209 11.32 -26.10 -13.35
N PRO A 210 11.15 -26.49 -14.63
CA PRO A 210 10.35 -27.67 -15.00
C PRO A 210 11.05 -29.01 -14.71
N SER A 211 12.32 -29.03 -14.28
CA SER A 211 13.15 -30.25 -14.29
C SER A 211 13.28 -31.02 -12.97
N ALA A 212 12.66 -30.59 -11.88
CA ALA A 212 12.83 -31.25 -10.57
C ALA A 212 11.63 -32.10 -10.12
N ARG A 213 10.77 -32.58 -11.04
CA ARG A 213 9.65 -33.51 -10.68
C ARG A 213 10.08 -34.96 -10.44
N SER A 214 11.37 -35.28 -10.51
CA SER A 214 11.86 -36.63 -10.24
C SER A 214 13.04 -36.59 -9.26
N ARG A 215 12.72 -36.57 -7.97
CA ARG A 215 13.33 -37.44 -6.95
C ARG A 215 12.76 -37.12 -5.57
N GLY A 216 12.12 -38.13 -4.99
CA GLY A 216 11.57 -38.06 -3.65
C GLY A 216 12.61 -37.68 -2.61
N SER A 217 12.36 -36.59 -1.90
CA SER A 217 12.99 -36.29 -0.62
C SER A 217 11.88 -35.86 0.35
N ARG A 218 11.79 -36.56 1.48
CA ARG A 218 10.81 -36.37 2.56
C ARG A 218 11.12 -35.11 3.37
N VAL A 219 10.99 -33.95 2.74
CA VAL A 219 10.89 -32.65 3.42
C VAL A 219 9.46 -32.19 3.20
N GLY A 220 8.77 -31.69 4.24
CA GLY A 220 7.34 -31.35 4.20
C GLY A 220 6.96 -30.65 2.88
N SER A 221 5.94 -31.20 2.20
CA SER A 221 5.61 -30.84 0.82
C SER A 221 5.47 -29.32 0.64
N PRO A 222 6.17 -28.69 -0.33
CA PRO A 222 5.99 -27.27 -0.66
C PRO A 222 4.53 -26.91 -1.05
N ILE A 223 3.76 -27.91 -1.46
CA ILE A 223 2.34 -27.81 -1.81
C ILE A 223 1.45 -27.42 -0.60
N VAL A 224 1.80 -27.84 0.62
CA VAL A 224 0.98 -27.53 1.81
C VAL A 224 1.10 -26.05 2.18
N ALA A 225 2.30 -25.50 2.11
CA ALA A 225 2.55 -24.07 2.34
C ALA A 225 1.91 -23.18 1.27
N GLU A 226 1.85 -23.63 0.00
CA GLU A 226 1.16 -22.91 -1.07
C GLU A 226 -0.35 -22.85 -0.85
N ASN A 227 -0.98 -23.96 -0.44
CA ASN A 227 -2.40 -23.99 -0.14
C ASN A 227 -2.76 -23.07 1.03
N GLU A 228 -1.94 -23.07 2.09
CA GLU A 228 -2.10 -22.14 3.22
C GLU A 228 -1.94 -20.68 2.79
N LEU A 229 -1.03 -20.38 1.87
CA LEU A 229 -0.82 -19.03 1.33
C LEU A 229 -2.04 -18.57 0.51
N HIS A 230 -2.54 -19.43 -0.39
CA HIS A 230 -3.75 -19.16 -1.18
C HIS A 230 -4.98 -18.97 -0.30
N GLU A 231 -5.12 -19.77 0.75
CA GLU A 231 -6.20 -19.62 1.73
C GLU A 231 -6.07 -18.30 2.49
N ALA A 232 -4.87 -17.93 2.95
CA ALA A 232 -4.64 -16.66 3.62
C ALA A 232 -4.98 -15.44 2.72
N VAL A 233 -4.60 -15.48 1.44
CA VAL A 233 -4.99 -14.45 0.44
C VAL A 233 -6.51 -14.35 0.33
N PHE A 234 -7.18 -15.49 0.20
CA PHE A 234 -8.63 -15.52 0.07
C PHE A 234 -9.33 -15.00 1.33
N GLN A 235 -8.87 -15.38 2.52
CA GLN A 235 -9.40 -14.92 3.79
C GLN A 235 -9.17 -13.41 4.01
N LEU A 236 -8.01 -12.87 3.63
CA LEU A 236 -7.77 -11.43 3.72
C LEU A 236 -8.67 -10.62 2.78
N ALA A 237 -9.01 -11.16 1.60
CA ALA A 237 -9.84 -10.49 0.61
C ALA A 237 -11.34 -10.60 0.86
N HIS A 238 -11.82 -11.76 1.31
CA HIS A 238 -13.25 -12.08 1.43
C HIS A 238 -13.72 -12.39 2.85
N GLY A 239 -12.80 -12.45 3.82
CA GLY A 239 -13.08 -12.66 5.24
C GLY A 239 -13.49 -11.37 5.95
N PRO A 240 -13.76 -11.42 7.27
CA PRO A 240 -14.13 -10.26 8.07
C PRO A 240 -12.99 -9.23 8.17
N LEU A 241 -13.30 -8.06 8.74
CA LEU A 241 -12.25 -7.10 9.13
C LEU A 241 -11.52 -7.68 10.34
N LEU A 242 -10.21 -7.83 10.21
CA LEU A 242 -9.34 -8.40 11.25
C LEU A 242 -8.89 -7.30 12.22
N ASN A 243 -8.57 -7.70 13.44
CA ASN A 243 -7.92 -6.78 14.39
C ASN A 243 -6.40 -6.74 14.18
N LEU A 244 -5.72 -5.72 14.75
CA LEU A 244 -4.28 -5.52 14.58
C LEU A 244 -3.45 -6.73 15.06
N SER A 245 -3.89 -7.43 16.11
CA SER A 245 -3.16 -8.58 16.67
C SER A 245 -3.25 -9.80 15.78
N GLU A 246 -4.43 -10.10 15.25
CA GLU A 246 -4.68 -11.17 14.27
C GLU A 246 -3.87 -10.93 12.99
N MET A 247 -3.93 -9.70 12.47
CA MET A 247 -3.14 -9.31 11.29
C MET A 247 -1.64 -9.47 11.52
N PHE A 248 -1.16 -9.16 12.73
CA PHE A 248 0.25 -9.30 13.07
C PHE A 248 0.65 -10.78 13.23
N THR A 249 -0.08 -11.55 14.02
CA THR A 249 0.31 -12.91 14.41
C THR A 249 0.01 -13.96 13.35
N ASP A 250 -1.23 -13.97 12.83
CA ASP A 250 -1.70 -15.03 11.93
C ASP A 250 -1.20 -14.84 10.48
N TYR A 251 -0.83 -13.61 10.12
CA TYR A 251 -0.44 -13.25 8.76
C TYR A 251 0.97 -12.65 8.69
N ALA A 252 1.18 -11.45 9.24
CA ALA A 252 2.44 -10.74 9.03
C ALA A 252 3.65 -11.50 9.60
N ASP A 253 3.53 -12.05 10.81
CA ASP A 253 4.57 -12.86 11.45
C ASP A 253 4.75 -14.21 10.77
N LYS A 254 3.65 -14.92 10.56
CA LYS A 254 3.62 -16.24 9.91
C LYS A 254 4.30 -16.24 8.53
N PHE A 255 4.05 -15.22 7.70
CA PHE A 255 4.60 -15.13 6.34
C PHE A 255 5.87 -14.27 6.23
N GLY A 256 6.39 -13.73 7.34
CA GLY A 256 7.62 -12.92 7.33
C GLY A 256 7.48 -11.59 6.58
N LEU A 257 6.31 -10.95 6.65
CA LEU A 257 6.02 -9.68 5.99
C LEU A 257 6.50 -8.50 6.83
N HIS A 258 7.80 -8.23 6.80
CA HIS A 258 8.44 -7.27 7.72
C HIS A 258 7.95 -5.82 7.53
N GLU A 259 7.62 -5.39 6.31
CA GLU A 259 7.06 -4.05 6.08
C GLU A 259 5.69 -3.93 6.76
N SER A 260 4.79 -4.89 6.49
CA SER A 260 3.50 -4.97 7.17
C SER A 260 3.63 -5.01 8.69
N LYS A 261 4.54 -5.83 9.26
CA LYS A 261 4.78 -5.87 10.72
C LYS A 261 5.05 -4.48 11.32
N LEU A 262 5.97 -3.71 10.73
CA LEU A 262 6.30 -2.36 11.22
C LEU A 262 5.11 -1.41 11.13
N THR A 263 4.30 -1.54 10.08
CA THR A 263 3.16 -0.66 9.85
C THR A 263 1.98 -0.97 10.78
N LEU A 264 1.78 -2.24 11.12
CA LEU A 264 0.81 -2.66 12.13
C LEU A 264 1.23 -2.22 13.54
N LEU A 265 2.51 -2.36 13.87
CA LEU A 265 3.06 -1.86 15.14
C LEU A 265 2.94 -0.33 15.26
N TRP A 266 3.09 0.39 14.15
CA TRP A 266 2.90 1.84 14.11
C TRP A 266 1.45 2.25 14.39
N ALA A 267 0.50 1.54 13.77
CA ALA A 267 -0.93 1.76 13.99
C ALA A 267 -1.37 1.35 15.40
N ALA A 268 -0.72 0.34 15.99
CA ALA A 268 -0.97 -0.11 17.36
C ALA A 268 -0.28 0.76 18.44
N ASP A 269 0.45 1.81 18.07
CA ASP A 269 1.25 2.64 18.99
C ASP A 269 2.20 1.82 19.89
N SER A 270 2.79 0.76 19.35
CA SER A 270 3.64 -0.15 20.13
C SER A 270 4.88 0.57 20.67
N GLN A 271 5.24 0.32 21.93
CA GLN A 271 6.39 0.92 22.60
C GLN A 271 7.66 0.04 22.58
N ASP A 272 7.58 -1.16 22.00
CA ASP A 272 8.69 -2.11 21.99
C ASP A 272 9.75 -1.75 20.91
N VAL A 273 10.67 -0.87 21.30
CA VAL A 273 11.79 -0.43 20.44
C VAL A 273 12.73 -1.60 20.09
N ALA A 274 12.85 -2.61 20.95
CA ALA A 274 13.73 -3.74 20.69
C ALA A 274 13.16 -4.63 19.57
N LEU A 275 11.86 -4.91 19.62
CA LEU A 275 11.14 -5.62 18.57
C LEU A 275 11.20 -4.87 17.23
N ILE A 276 10.94 -3.57 17.23
CA ILE A 276 11.04 -2.73 16.03
C ILE A 276 12.42 -2.84 15.39
N LYS A 277 13.48 -2.72 16.19
CA LYS A 277 14.88 -2.86 15.70
C LYS A 277 15.17 -4.26 15.17
N ALA A 278 14.62 -5.30 15.79
CA ALA A 278 14.75 -6.67 15.31
C ALA A 278 14.09 -6.84 13.93
N ILE A 279 12.86 -6.35 13.75
CA ILE A 279 12.14 -6.42 12.48
C ILE A 279 12.89 -5.64 11.38
N TRP A 280 13.43 -4.45 11.69
CA TRP A 280 14.27 -3.70 10.75
C TRP A 280 15.53 -4.46 10.33
N ARG A 281 16.18 -5.16 11.26
CA ARG A 281 17.35 -6.00 10.94
C ARG A 281 16.98 -7.11 9.97
N ASP A 282 15.83 -7.76 10.18
CA ASP A 282 15.39 -8.86 9.33
C ASP A 282 14.90 -8.38 7.97
N LEU A 283 14.18 -7.25 7.91
CA LEU A 283 13.80 -6.57 6.67
C LEU A 283 15.03 -6.21 5.82
N LEU A 284 16.02 -5.53 6.42
CA LEU A 284 17.22 -5.13 5.68
C LEU A 284 18.04 -6.33 5.24
N ARG A 285 18.15 -7.38 6.06
CA ARG A 285 18.79 -8.64 5.63
C ARG A 285 18.07 -9.26 4.44
N GLN A 286 16.74 -9.30 4.46
CA GLN A 286 15.94 -9.82 3.35
C GLN A 286 16.23 -9.02 2.08
N LEU A 287 16.17 -7.68 2.12
CA LEU A 287 16.44 -6.80 0.97
C LEU A 287 17.88 -6.93 0.44
N LEU A 288 18.87 -7.00 1.33
CA LEU A 288 20.27 -7.16 0.95
C LEU A 288 20.56 -8.57 0.40
N SER A 289 19.82 -9.58 0.86
CA SER A 289 19.89 -10.97 0.37
C SER A 289 19.12 -11.21 -0.93
N PHE A 290 18.16 -10.34 -1.29
CA PHE A 290 17.34 -10.48 -2.50
C PHE A 290 18.17 -10.60 -3.79
N GLY A 291 19.44 -10.18 -3.76
CA GLY A 291 20.41 -10.40 -4.82
C GLY A 291 21.04 -11.79 -4.89
N THR A 292 20.69 -12.78 -4.07
CA THR A 292 21.30 -14.13 -4.14
C THR A 292 20.52 -15.13 -4.99
N SER A 293 19.32 -14.77 -5.48
CA SER A 293 18.62 -15.56 -6.50
C SER A 293 18.90 -14.99 -7.89
N PRO A 294 19.34 -15.80 -8.88
CA PRO A 294 19.23 -15.38 -10.26
C PRO A 294 17.71 -15.24 -10.56
N VAL A 295 17.37 -14.46 -11.59
CA VAL A 295 16.01 -14.23 -12.11
C VAL A 295 15.25 -13.03 -11.51
N ARG A 296 15.65 -11.83 -11.95
CA ARG A 296 14.73 -10.76 -12.37
C ARG A 296 15.26 -10.08 -13.63
N GLN A 297 15.63 -10.86 -14.65
CA GLN A 297 15.79 -10.33 -16.00
C GLN A 297 14.39 -10.23 -16.63
N LEU A 298 13.76 -9.07 -16.44
CA LEU A 298 12.67 -8.64 -17.31
C LEU A 298 13.23 -8.47 -18.73
N ASP A 299 12.50 -9.06 -19.66
CA ASP A 299 12.78 -9.09 -21.09
C ASP A 299 12.94 -7.69 -21.68
N ALA A 300 14.18 -7.32 -22.01
CA ALA A 300 14.51 -6.33 -23.02
C ALA A 300 15.14 -7.05 -24.23
N ARG A 301 14.39 -7.96 -24.85
CA ARG A 301 14.73 -8.54 -26.16
C ARG A 301 13.62 -8.25 -27.17
N GLY A 302 13.43 -6.98 -27.47
CA GLY A 302 12.88 -6.54 -28.74
C GLY A 302 14.01 -6.36 -29.75
N SER A 303 13.99 -7.16 -30.82
CA SER A 303 14.68 -6.94 -32.10
C SER A 303 16.21 -7.14 -32.14
N ARG A 304 16.64 -8.23 -32.78
CA ARG A 304 17.24 -8.19 -34.14
C ARG A 304 17.76 -9.57 -34.56
N HIS A 305 17.35 -9.98 -35.76
CA HIS A 305 17.98 -11.04 -36.53
C HIS A 305 19.46 -10.70 -36.82
N SER A 306 20.37 -11.66 -36.61
CA SER A 306 21.51 -12.01 -37.50
C SER A 306 22.31 -13.21 -36.95
N PRO A 307 22.89 -14.07 -37.82
CA PRO A 307 23.45 -15.38 -37.45
C PRO A 307 24.95 -15.31 -37.05
N PRO A 308 25.57 -16.42 -36.58
CA PRO A 308 26.71 -16.39 -35.69
C PRO A 308 28.06 -16.54 -36.41
N MET A 309 29.10 -15.92 -35.87
CA MET A 309 30.49 -16.38 -36.08
C MET A 309 31.32 -16.27 -34.79
N ARG A 310 32.18 -17.29 -34.66
CA ARG A 310 33.15 -17.62 -33.61
C ARG A 310 33.87 -16.46 -32.91
N GLY A 311 34.13 -16.64 -31.61
CA GLY A 311 35.18 -15.91 -30.89
C GLY A 311 35.00 -15.93 -29.37
N SER A 312 35.72 -16.81 -28.69
CA SER A 312 35.82 -16.92 -27.24
C SER A 312 36.52 -15.69 -26.62
N THR A 313 35.85 -15.03 -25.65
CA THR A 313 36.37 -14.39 -24.41
C THR A 313 35.36 -13.34 -23.89
N THR A 314 34.24 -13.74 -23.28
CA THR A 314 33.27 -12.77 -22.68
C THR A 314 32.71 -13.17 -21.31
N THR A 315 33.31 -14.16 -20.64
CA THR A 315 32.79 -14.64 -19.36
C THR A 315 33.03 -13.69 -18.18
N SER A 316 34.10 -12.86 -18.18
CA SER A 316 34.33 -11.91 -17.07
C SER A 316 33.56 -10.61 -17.20
N SER A 317 33.45 -10.05 -18.41
CA SER A 317 32.68 -8.82 -18.67
C SER A 317 31.17 -9.02 -18.41
N ARG A 318 30.63 -10.20 -18.76
CA ARG A 318 29.24 -10.56 -18.43
C ARG A 318 29.00 -10.74 -16.93
N ARG A 319 29.99 -11.23 -16.17
CA ARG A 319 29.88 -11.38 -14.71
C ARG A 319 29.87 -10.02 -14.00
N HIS A 320 30.77 -9.11 -14.37
CA HIS A 320 30.78 -7.75 -13.80
C HIS A 320 29.53 -6.92 -14.18
N GLY A 321 28.96 -7.12 -15.37
CA GLY A 321 27.67 -6.53 -15.73
C GLY A 321 26.53 -7.01 -14.84
N ALA A 322 26.42 -8.34 -14.64
CA ALA A 322 25.39 -8.93 -13.78
C ALA A 322 25.52 -8.53 -12.30
N ASP A 323 26.74 -8.40 -11.78
CA ASP A 323 26.98 -7.94 -10.40
C ASP A 323 26.57 -6.46 -10.22
N ASN A 324 26.83 -5.62 -11.21
CA ASN A 324 26.40 -4.21 -11.19
C ASN A 324 24.88 -4.06 -11.30
N ASP A 325 24.24 -4.86 -12.16
CA ASP A 325 22.77 -4.85 -12.29
C ASP A 325 22.09 -5.34 -10.99
N ARG A 326 22.66 -6.37 -10.36
CA ARG A 326 22.23 -6.88 -9.05
C ARG A 326 22.36 -5.84 -7.95
N GLN A 327 23.48 -5.11 -7.92
CA GLN A 327 23.67 -4.03 -6.97
C GLN A 327 22.67 -2.89 -7.18
N ARG A 328 22.40 -2.52 -8.44
CA ARG A 328 21.37 -1.50 -8.76
C ARG A 328 19.98 -1.93 -8.34
N LEU A 329 19.61 -3.19 -8.49
CA LEU A 329 18.33 -3.70 -8.00
C LEU A 329 18.22 -3.62 -6.47
N ILE A 330 19.29 -3.93 -5.75
CA ILE A 330 19.35 -3.77 -4.29
C ILE A 330 19.22 -2.29 -3.91
N GLU A 331 19.95 -1.40 -4.59
CA GLU A 331 19.87 0.06 -4.37
C GLU A 331 18.43 0.57 -4.57
N LEU A 332 17.78 0.22 -5.69
CA LEU A 332 16.41 0.63 -5.97
C LEU A 332 15.42 0.09 -4.93
N ALA A 333 15.55 -1.18 -4.55
CA ALA A 333 14.70 -1.79 -3.53
C ALA A 333 14.87 -1.13 -2.15
N LEU A 334 16.12 -0.81 -1.77
CA LEU A 334 16.41 -0.08 -0.53
C LEU A 334 15.84 1.34 -0.58
N ILE A 335 16.05 2.07 -1.67
CA ILE A 335 15.54 3.45 -1.83
C ILE A 335 14.02 3.44 -1.74
N GLU A 336 13.35 2.55 -2.45
CA GLU A 336 11.89 2.43 -2.46
C GLU A 336 11.34 2.08 -1.06
N CYS A 337 11.91 1.06 -0.41
CA CYS A 337 11.48 0.62 0.92
C CYS A 337 11.71 1.70 1.98
N LEU A 338 12.92 2.27 2.06
CA LEU A 338 13.27 3.30 3.03
C LEU A 338 12.45 4.58 2.80
N SER A 339 12.24 4.98 1.55
CA SER A 339 11.39 6.14 1.25
C SER A 339 9.95 5.88 1.66
N ARG A 340 9.37 4.73 1.31
CA ARG A 340 7.99 4.36 1.65
C ARG A 340 7.78 4.33 3.16
N LEU A 341 8.62 3.61 3.91
CA LEU A 341 8.52 3.50 5.37
C LEU A 341 8.88 4.81 6.07
N GLY A 342 9.87 5.55 5.55
CA GLY A 342 10.25 6.86 6.10
C GLY A 342 9.12 7.89 6.00
N HIS A 343 8.42 7.96 4.87
CA HIS A 343 7.24 8.83 4.74
C HIS A 343 6.08 8.37 5.62
N ARG A 344 5.88 7.05 5.77
CA ARG A 344 4.80 6.46 6.59
C ARG A 344 4.98 6.74 8.09
N PHE A 345 6.21 6.65 8.59
CA PHE A 345 6.52 6.92 10.00
C PHE A 345 6.83 8.39 10.28
N SER A 346 6.68 9.26 9.28
CA SER A 346 6.86 10.69 9.41
C SER A 346 5.65 11.32 10.12
N VAL A 347 5.92 12.20 11.09
CA VAL A 347 4.89 13.02 11.76
C VAL A 347 5.17 14.46 11.35
N ASP A 348 4.14 15.18 10.89
CA ASP A 348 4.26 16.57 10.40
C ASP A 348 5.32 16.78 9.31
N GLY A 349 5.55 15.75 8.48
CA GLY A 349 6.51 15.81 7.37
C GLY A 349 7.98 15.65 7.77
N GLY A 350 8.29 15.25 9.02
CA GLY A 350 9.65 14.88 9.43
C GLY A 350 9.77 13.70 10.40
N LEU A 351 11.01 13.21 10.56
CA LEU A 351 11.38 12.16 11.53
C LEU A 351 11.93 12.75 12.85
N LEU A 352 11.46 13.94 13.24
CA LEU A 352 11.95 14.63 14.45
C LEU A 352 11.22 14.18 15.71
N SER A 353 10.00 13.67 15.60
CA SER A 353 9.23 13.15 16.72
C SER A 353 9.92 11.93 17.36
N VAL A 354 9.82 11.78 18.68
CA VAL A 354 10.36 10.62 19.40
C VAL A 354 9.75 9.31 18.88
N LYS A 355 8.46 9.32 18.55
CA LYS A 355 7.77 8.16 17.96
C LYS A 355 8.42 7.78 16.62
N SER A 356 8.67 8.74 15.75
CA SER A 356 9.24 8.49 14.43
C SER A 356 10.69 8.03 14.49
N GLN A 357 11.49 8.54 15.43
CA GLN A 357 12.85 8.05 15.67
C GLN A 357 12.88 6.60 16.19
N ASN A 358 11.91 6.21 17.01
CA ASN A 358 11.80 4.84 17.51
C ASN A 358 11.40 3.87 16.39
N PHE A 359 10.43 4.26 15.54
CA PHE A 359 9.93 3.43 14.45
C PHE A 359 10.83 3.42 13.21
N PHE A 360 11.64 4.46 13.02
CA PHE A 360 12.64 4.57 11.96
C PHE A 360 14.05 4.74 12.56
N PRO A 361 14.63 3.65 13.10
CA PRO A 361 15.88 3.67 13.84
C PRO A 361 17.08 3.88 12.89
N LEU A 362 17.32 5.13 12.52
CA LEU A 362 18.36 5.53 11.55
C LEU A 362 19.74 5.02 11.92
N ARG A 363 20.09 5.01 13.21
CA ARG A 363 21.38 4.50 13.68
C ARG A 363 21.58 3.03 13.32
N GLU A 364 20.59 2.20 13.61
CA GLU A 364 20.61 0.78 13.27
C GLU A 364 20.60 0.54 11.75
N ILE A 365 19.80 1.31 11.00
CA ILE A 365 19.74 1.22 9.54
C ILE A 365 21.11 1.56 8.92
N VAL A 366 21.70 2.70 9.27
CA VAL A 366 23.02 3.14 8.78
C VAL A 366 24.09 2.12 9.16
N CYS A 367 24.08 1.62 10.40
CA CYS A 367 25.00 0.60 10.87
C CYS A 367 24.99 -0.67 10.00
N ILE A 368 23.80 -1.19 9.68
CA ILE A 368 23.64 -2.41 8.86
C ILE A 368 24.08 -2.16 7.42
N LEU A 369 23.70 -1.03 6.85
CA LEU A 369 24.05 -0.67 5.48
C LEU A 369 25.56 -0.44 5.30
N GLU A 370 26.21 0.23 6.25
CA GLU A 370 27.66 0.42 6.21
C GLU A 370 28.41 -0.89 6.43
N TYR A 371 27.93 -1.74 7.33
CA TYR A 371 28.50 -3.07 7.52
C TYR A 371 28.45 -3.88 6.22
N TYR A 372 27.30 -3.91 5.54
CA TYR A 372 27.14 -4.55 4.24
C TYR A 372 28.06 -3.93 3.17
N ALA A 373 28.13 -2.60 3.11
CA ALA A 373 28.96 -1.89 2.15
C ALA A 373 30.46 -2.18 2.34
N ILE A 374 30.91 -2.33 3.59
CA ILE A 374 32.28 -2.73 3.92
C ILE A 374 32.53 -4.19 3.51
N GLN A 375 31.62 -5.11 3.84
CA GLN A 375 31.73 -6.53 3.48
C GLN A 375 31.84 -6.75 1.97
N HIS A 376 31.05 -6.01 1.19
CA HIS A 376 31.02 -6.09 -0.27
C HIS A 376 31.97 -5.13 -0.97
N LYS A 377 32.81 -4.38 -0.23
CA LYS A 377 33.77 -3.39 -0.75
C LYS A 377 33.14 -2.36 -1.69
N LEU A 378 31.93 -1.90 -1.35
CA LEU A 378 31.20 -0.89 -2.10
C LEU A 378 31.84 0.50 -1.97
N PRO A 379 31.51 1.47 -2.85
CA PRO A 379 31.99 2.84 -2.75
C PRO A 379 31.73 3.47 -1.38
N GLN A 380 32.61 4.36 -0.93
CA GLN A 380 32.50 5.04 0.37
C GLN A 380 31.26 5.94 0.48
N ALA A 381 30.79 6.46 -0.66
CA ALA A 381 29.58 7.29 -0.72
C ALA A 381 28.29 6.46 -0.91
N TRP A 382 28.36 5.12 -0.99
CA TRP A 382 27.21 4.29 -1.35
C TRP A 382 26.01 4.47 -0.39
N VAL A 383 26.22 4.35 0.93
CA VAL A 383 25.16 4.53 1.92
C VAL A 383 24.62 5.98 1.91
N PRO A 384 25.46 7.03 1.91
CA PRO A 384 25.01 8.41 1.70
C PRO A 384 24.15 8.60 0.45
N THR A 385 24.56 8.02 -0.70
CA THR A 385 23.81 8.16 -1.95
C THR A 385 22.46 7.47 -1.89
N VAL A 386 22.37 6.25 -1.34
CA VAL A 386 21.10 5.54 -1.14
C VAL A 386 20.17 6.38 -0.26
N LEU A 387 20.68 6.89 0.86
CA LEU A 387 19.88 7.71 1.79
C LEU A 387 19.46 9.05 1.18
N ARG A 388 20.33 9.71 0.42
CA ARG A 388 19.98 10.95 -0.30
C ARG A 388 18.85 10.70 -1.30
N ASP A 389 18.92 9.59 -2.03
CA ASP A 389 17.96 9.28 -3.08
C ASP A 389 16.58 8.88 -2.51
N THR A 390 16.48 8.56 -1.21
CA THR A 390 15.18 8.42 -0.52
C THR A 390 14.40 9.73 -0.39
N ARG A 391 15.08 10.88 -0.52
CA ARG A 391 14.55 12.26 -0.39
C ARG A 391 13.88 12.56 0.95
N LEU A 392 14.24 11.85 2.01
CA LEU A 392 13.73 12.10 3.36
C LEU A 392 14.44 13.33 4.00
N PRO A 393 13.72 14.27 4.63
CA PRO A 393 14.30 15.44 5.28
C PRO A 393 14.91 15.08 6.65
N CYS A 394 15.88 14.17 6.67
CA CYS A 394 16.44 13.58 7.90
C CYS A 394 17.96 13.70 7.97
N SER A 395 18.53 14.64 7.24
CA SER A 395 19.98 14.87 7.17
C SER A 395 20.61 15.04 8.56
N SER A 396 19.98 15.77 9.47
CA SER A 396 20.46 15.93 10.86
C SER A 396 20.57 14.59 11.58
N ASN A 397 19.52 13.77 11.51
CA ASN A 397 19.44 12.50 12.22
C ASN A 397 20.38 11.45 11.60
N ILE A 398 20.60 11.51 10.28
CA ILE A 398 21.59 10.69 9.58
C ILE A 398 23.00 11.08 10.06
N LEU A 399 23.28 12.38 10.20
CA LEU A 399 24.56 12.85 10.73
C LEU A 399 24.77 12.43 12.19
N ASP A 400 23.72 12.48 13.01
CA ASP A 400 23.77 11.96 14.38
C ASP A 400 24.03 10.44 14.40
N ALA A 401 23.43 9.69 13.49
CA ALA A 401 23.72 8.27 13.34
C ALA A 401 25.21 8.02 13.03
N TYR A 402 25.79 8.74 12.07
CA TYR A 402 27.23 8.65 11.78
C TYR A 402 28.11 9.13 12.95
N ASP A 403 27.74 10.20 13.65
CA ASP A 403 28.44 10.71 14.83
C ASP A 403 28.48 9.65 15.95
N THR A 404 27.35 8.99 16.21
CA THR A 404 27.30 7.90 17.21
C THR A 404 28.10 6.66 16.78
N LEU A 405 28.23 6.40 15.48
CA LEU A 405 29.06 5.32 14.96
C LEU A 405 30.56 5.63 15.08
N LEU A 406 30.96 6.88 14.78
CA LEU A 406 32.33 7.36 14.94
C LEU A 406 32.81 7.30 16.40
N HIS A 407 31.90 7.56 17.35
CA HIS A 407 32.15 7.50 18.79
C HIS A 407 31.84 6.13 19.43
N SER A 408 31.51 5.13 18.62
CA SER A 408 31.13 3.82 19.15
C SER A 408 32.29 3.12 19.88
N LYS A 409 31.94 2.27 20.86
CA LYS A 409 32.91 1.49 21.63
C LYS A 409 33.37 0.21 20.93
N ASP A 410 32.74 -0.15 19.82
CA ASP A 410 33.02 -1.40 19.13
C ASP A 410 34.37 -1.35 18.42
N SER A 411 35.15 -2.43 18.52
CA SER A 411 36.49 -2.52 17.91
C SER A 411 36.45 -2.43 16.38
N PHE A 412 35.37 -2.92 15.76
CA PHE A 412 35.19 -2.91 14.30
C PHE A 412 35.17 -1.48 13.73
N TRP A 413 34.42 -0.56 14.33
CA TRP A 413 34.27 0.81 13.85
C TRP A 413 35.52 1.68 14.11
N ARG A 414 36.41 1.24 15.01
CA ARG A 414 37.66 1.93 15.34
C ARG A 414 38.81 1.63 14.38
N LEU A 415 38.66 0.64 13.50
CA LEU A 415 39.66 0.33 12.49
C LEU A 415 39.91 1.58 11.60
N PRO A 416 41.17 1.94 11.31
CA PRO A 416 41.50 3.21 10.64
C PRO A 416 40.87 3.34 9.26
N ASP A 417 40.80 2.24 8.50
CA ASP A 417 40.17 2.20 7.18
C ASP A 417 38.65 2.40 7.25
N VAL A 418 38.01 1.79 8.25
CA VAL A 418 36.56 1.90 8.49
C VAL A 418 36.21 3.30 8.98
N ARG A 419 36.99 3.84 9.92
CA ARG A 419 36.80 5.20 10.42
C ARG A 419 37.02 6.24 9.32
N GLY A 420 38.01 6.05 8.45
CA GLY A 420 38.23 6.88 7.27
C GLY A 420 37.03 6.88 6.31
N ARG A 421 36.47 5.69 6.03
CA ARG A 421 35.23 5.55 5.25
C ARG A 421 34.06 6.29 5.88
N LEU A 422 33.83 6.12 7.18
CA LEU A 422 32.74 6.78 7.92
C LEU A 422 32.86 8.30 7.87
N PHE A 423 34.07 8.85 7.97
CA PHE A 423 34.27 10.29 7.82
C PHE A 423 33.99 10.80 6.40
N VAL A 424 34.36 10.04 5.37
CA VAL A 424 33.99 10.38 3.99
C VAL A 424 32.48 10.36 3.83
N ALA A 425 31.79 9.35 4.36
CA ALA A 425 30.34 9.27 4.35
C ALA A 425 29.69 10.45 5.10
N PHE A 426 30.19 10.79 6.28
CA PHE A 426 29.76 11.94 7.08
C PHE A 426 29.89 13.26 6.30
N VAL A 427 31.05 13.50 5.67
CA VAL A 427 31.28 14.67 4.83
C VAL A 427 30.34 14.71 3.63
N THR A 428 30.13 13.58 2.93
CA THR A 428 29.24 13.54 1.77
C THR A 428 27.79 13.88 2.13
N VAL A 429 27.29 13.45 3.31
CA VAL A 429 25.94 13.81 3.77
C VAL A 429 25.83 15.31 4.02
N ILE A 430 26.89 15.97 4.52
CA ILE A 430 26.88 17.43 4.72
C ILE A 430 26.93 18.16 3.38
N GLU A 431 27.78 17.73 2.45
CA GLU A 431 27.87 18.31 1.10
C GLU A 431 26.52 18.18 0.36
N ASP A 432 25.89 17.00 0.44
CA ASP A 432 24.55 16.76 -0.12
C ASP A 432 23.50 17.64 0.55
N PHE A 433 23.55 17.80 1.88
CA PHE A 433 22.66 18.70 2.61
C PHE A 433 22.82 20.15 2.15
N LEU A 434 24.05 20.65 2.04
CA LEU A 434 24.33 22.00 1.58
C LEU A 434 23.86 22.23 0.14
N GLY A 435 24.08 21.26 -0.75
CA GLY A 435 23.78 21.39 -2.17
C GLY A 435 22.31 21.23 -2.55
N THR A 436 21.56 20.35 -1.87
CA THR A 436 20.21 19.94 -2.33
C THR A 436 19.12 20.17 -1.28
N VAL A 437 19.34 19.73 -0.04
CA VAL A 437 18.31 19.69 1.01
C VAL A 437 18.14 21.06 1.67
N SER A 438 19.23 21.81 1.86
CA SER A 438 19.21 23.12 2.50
C SER A 438 18.22 24.05 1.80
N MET A 439 18.22 24.06 0.46
CA MET A 439 17.39 24.93 -0.38
C MET A 439 15.90 24.64 -0.30
N GLN A 440 15.51 23.42 0.09
CA GLN A 440 14.12 22.99 0.20
C GLN A 440 13.50 23.32 1.57
N LEU A 441 14.32 23.60 2.58
CA LEU A 441 13.85 23.86 3.94
C LEU A 441 13.57 25.36 4.19
N PRO A 442 12.56 25.68 5.03
CA PRO A 442 12.32 27.03 5.51
C PRO A 442 13.54 27.61 6.23
N MET A 443 13.77 28.92 6.10
CA MET A 443 14.97 29.60 6.60
C MET A 443 15.29 29.29 8.07
N ARG A 444 14.28 29.30 8.95
CA ARG A 444 14.46 29.02 10.37
C ARG A 444 14.92 27.57 10.64
N GLN A 445 14.32 26.60 9.97
CA GLN A 445 14.66 25.18 10.12
C GLN A 445 16.05 24.88 9.55
N ARG A 446 16.37 25.50 8.40
CA ARG A 446 17.70 25.45 7.79
C ARG A 446 18.78 25.95 8.75
N MET A 447 18.57 27.11 9.36
CA MET A 447 19.51 27.71 10.31
C MET A 447 19.77 26.83 11.54
N LEU A 448 18.71 26.24 12.10
CA LEU A 448 18.81 25.32 13.24
C LEU A 448 19.59 24.05 12.87
N GLN A 449 19.29 23.45 11.71
CA GLN A 449 20.02 22.26 11.26
C GLN A 449 21.48 22.58 10.94
N ILE A 450 21.78 23.71 10.29
CA ILE A 450 23.17 24.14 10.04
C ILE A 450 23.92 24.33 11.36
N GLY A 451 23.32 24.98 12.35
CA GLY A 451 23.91 25.16 13.67
C GLY A 451 24.23 23.82 14.34
N HIS A 452 23.27 22.89 14.34
CA HIS A 452 23.49 21.56 14.91
C HIS A 452 24.58 20.78 14.17
N ILE A 453 24.62 20.85 12.84
CA ILE A 453 25.67 20.19 12.04
C ILE A 453 27.04 20.82 12.34
N LEU A 454 27.12 22.14 12.48
CA LEU A 454 28.34 22.84 12.87
C LEU A 454 28.86 22.34 14.22
N ASP A 455 27.99 22.19 15.22
CA ASP A 455 28.38 21.68 16.54
C ASP A 455 28.95 20.24 16.45
N ARG A 456 28.37 19.38 15.62
CA ARG A 456 28.86 18.01 15.39
C ARG A 456 30.20 17.99 14.64
N VAL A 457 30.35 18.82 13.61
CA VAL A 457 31.60 18.93 12.84
C VAL A 457 32.73 19.49 13.69
N THR A 458 32.44 20.49 14.52
CA THR A 458 33.43 21.07 15.44
C THR A 458 33.86 20.07 16.50
N GLY A 459 32.93 19.33 17.11
CA GLY A 459 33.26 18.25 18.06
C GLY A 459 34.19 17.20 17.45
N ASN A 460 33.83 16.65 16.29
CA ASN A 460 34.67 15.67 15.59
C ASN A 460 36.05 16.23 15.20
N LEU A 461 36.14 17.51 14.84
CA LEU A 461 37.42 18.15 14.50
C LEU A 461 38.31 18.32 15.73
N VAL A 462 37.74 18.67 16.89
CA VAL A 462 38.45 18.75 18.18
C VAL A 462 38.98 17.37 18.56
N ASP A 463 38.14 16.33 18.50
CA ASP A 463 38.54 14.96 18.84
C ASP A 463 39.65 14.43 17.92
N LEU A 464 39.52 14.69 16.61
CA LEU A 464 40.56 14.33 15.64
C LEU A 464 41.88 15.08 15.90
N SER A 465 41.81 16.33 16.34
CA SER A 465 43.01 17.13 16.66
C SER A 465 43.68 16.68 17.97
N ALA A 466 42.90 16.28 18.98
CA ALA A 466 43.40 15.80 20.27
C ALA A 466 44.00 14.39 20.18
N GLU A 467 43.50 13.54 19.29
CA GLU A 467 44.12 12.26 18.96
C GLU A 467 45.43 12.45 18.16
N SER A 468 45.52 13.49 17.31
CA SER A 468 46.74 13.80 16.54
C SER A 468 47.91 14.24 17.43
N THR A 469 47.64 14.96 18.52
CA THR A 469 48.68 15.34 19.47
C THR A 469 49.17 14.17 20.30
N LYS A 470 48.33 13.15 20.52
CA LYS A 470 48.70 11.90 21.20
C LYS A 470 49.53 10.97 20.32
N SER A 471 49.20 10.81 19.03
CA SER A 471 49.96 9.94 18.13
C SER A 471 51.35 10.45 17.79
N VAL A 472 51.60 11.76 17.88
CA VAL A 472 52.93 12.36 17.69
C VAL A 472 53.87 12.04 18.87
N ALA A 473 53.34 11.65 20.03
CA ALA A 473 54.13 11.25 21.20
C ALA A 473 54.63 9.79 21.14
N ASP A 474 53.93 8.92 20.41
CA ASP A 474 54.26 7.49 20.27
C ASP A 474 54.76 7.20 18.84
N LEU A 475 56.07 7.36 18.62
CA LEU A 475 56.72 7.13 17.34
C LEU A 475 56.94 5.63 17.09
N ASP A 476 56.28 5.07 16.06
CA ASP A 476 56.75 3.85 15.38
C ASP A 476 56.25 3.76 13.92
N VAL A 477 57.01 3.06 13.08
CA VAL A 477 57.28 3.35 11.65
C VAL A 477 56.19 2.95 10.64
N ASP A 478 55.04 2.42 11.04
CA ASP A 478 53.97 1.97 10.09
C ASP A 478 52.80 2.98 9.92
N VAL A 479 52.95 4.18 10.47
CA VAL A 479 51.90 5.21 10.60
C VAL A 479 51.63 6.01 9.31
N GLY A 480 52.52 5.98 8.32
CA GLY A 480 52.51 6.91 7.18
C GLY A 480 51.27 6.88 6.29
N LYS A 481 50.58 5.74 6.12
CA LYS A 481 49.34 5.68 5.31
C LYS A 481 48.10 6.15 6.08
N GLY A 482 48.01 5.78 7.36
CA GLY A 482 46.91 6.17 8.24
C GLY A 482 46.93 7.67 8.54
N GLU A 483 48.11 8.24 8.74
CA GLU A 483 48.31 9.65 9.00
C GLU A 483 47.97 10.53 7.79
N VAL A 484 48.34 10.10 6.57
CA VAL A 484 47.96 10.80 5.32
C VAL A 484 46.46 10.74 5.05
N HIS A 485 45.80 9.62 5.36
CA HIS A 485 44.35 9.53 5.22
C HIS A 485 43.64 10.43 6.24
N ARG A 486 44.18 10.51 7.46
CA ARG A 486 43.67 11.33 8.56
C ARG A 486 43.84 12.83 8.30
N THR A 487 44.99 13.28 7.81
CA THR A 487 45.22 14.69 7.45
C THR A 487 44.27 15.14 6.33
N ARG A 488 44.06 14.29 5.32
CA ARG A 488 43.09 14.53 4.24
C ARG A 488 41.64 14.66 4.75
N THR A 489 41.27 13.84 5.74
CA THR A 489 39.96 13.92 6.40
C THR A 489 39.80 15.22 7.19
N ILE A 490 40.82 15.64 7.93
CA ILE A 490 40.82 16.91 8.69
C ILE A 490 40.69 18.10 7.74
N GLU A 491 41.41 18.10 6.61
CA GLU A 491 41.28 19.16 5.60
C GLU A 491 39.86 19.23 5.01
N ARG A 492 39.25 18.08 4.70
CA ARG A 492 37.88 18.03 4.18
C ARG A 492 36.87 18.55 5.20
N LEU A 493 36.96 18.13 6.46
CA LEU A 493 36.10 18.61 7.54
C LEU A 493 36.26 20.13 7.75
N ARG A 494 37.48 20.67 7.70
CA ARG A 494 37.71 22.13 7.77
C ARG A 494 37.03 22.88 6.63
N ARG A 495 37.13 22.39 5.39
CA ARG A 495 36.47 23.02 4.23
C ARG A 495 34.96 23.06 4.39
N VAL A 496 34.35 21.95 4.81
CA VAL A 496 32.91 21.85 5.03
C VAL A 496 32.47 22.72 6.22
N HIS A 497 33.25 22.75 7.30
CA HIS A 497 33.04 23.63 8.43
C HIS A 497 33.02 25.11 8.01
N ASP A 498 34.00 25.55 7.23
CA ASP A 498 34.06 26.93 6.73
C ASP A 498 32.89 27.26 5.80
N GLN A 499 32.44 26.31 4.98
CA GLN A 499 31.25 26.46 4.16
C GLN A 499 30.00 26.62 5.03
N LEU A 500 29.78 25.74 6.00
CA LEU A 500 28.66 25.82 6.94
C LEU A 500 28.66 27.14 7.72
N GLN A 501 29.82 27.61 8.18
CA GLN A 501 29.94 28.91 8.86
C GLN A 501 29.56 30.08 7.97
N ARG A 502 29.91 30.02 6.67
CA ARG A 502 29.48 31.04 5.68
C ARG A 502 27.99 31.00 5.40
N TYR A 503 27.36 29.82 5.42
CA TYR A 503 25.93 29.66 5.26
C TYR A 503 25.12 30.03 6.51
N HIS A 504 25.73 29.94 7.70
CA HIS A 504 25.11 30.29 8.97
C HIS A 504 25.17 31.80 9.28
N ARG A 505 26.11 32.53 8.68
CA ARG A 505 26.17 34.00 8.75
C ARG A 505 25.26 34.60 7.69
#